data_AF-A0AAD7PI68-F1
#
_entry.id   AF-A0AAD7PI68-F1
#
_cell.length_a   1.000
_cell.length_b   1.000
_cell.length_c   1.000
_cell.angle_alpha   90.00
_cell.angle_beta   90.00
_cell.angle_gamma   90.00
#
_symmetry.space_group_name_H-M   'P 1'
#
loop_
_entity.id
_entity.type
_entity.pdbx_description
1 polymer ?
#
loop_
_entity_poly.entity_id
_entity_poly.type
_entity_poly.pdbx_seq_one_letter_code
_entity_poly.pdbx_strand_id
1 'polypeptide(L)'
;MEDSEAILDSLNLNPKLFINEVLNTVDDVVDDAFNFYYQEASAKLKTNGTEKSQDLNKGIDITRNRIQSVLEKRLAIWEKYCLHHCFSVPEGFSIPKKDKSSVDLNICQGALCDPYLDAKLDSLRKRLLAVEKESEMLNRDLQELERHSTSSNRCAVVINEALKLYEENPLNEMFQEVVTTASELGIKMGKLKTSMNEEIGRTKTRSIYLTDINFCTTDPCKGLSNAELKDLQEFLAIVKNM
;
A
#
# COMPACT_ATOMS: atom_id res chain seq x y z
N MET A 1 -24.36 -50.72 15.38
CA MET A 1 -23.59 -49.51 15.00
C MET A 1 -22.16 -49.63 15.47
N GLU A 2 -21.89 -49.97 16.74
CA GLU A 2 -20.51 -50.15 17.26
C GLU A 2 -19.65 -51.14 16.44
N ASP A 3 -20.23 -52.26 15.99
CA ASP A 3 -19.50 -53.23 15.17
C ASP A 3 -19.11 -52.68 13.79
N SER A 4 -19.93 -51.78 13.22
CA SER A 4 -19.66 -51.14 11.93
C SER A 4 -18.54 -50.10 12.04
N GLU A 5 -18.53 -49.33 13.14
CA GLU A 5 -17.51 -48.31 13.39
C GLU A 5 -16.14 -48.96 13.65
N ALA A 6 -16.09 -50.01 14.48
CA ALA A 6 -14.86 -50.77 14.73
C ALA A 6 -14.27 -51.42 13.46
N ILE A 7 -15.13 -51.89 12.55
CA ILE A 7 -14.73 -52.46 11.26
C ILE A 7 -14.14 -51.38 10.36
N LEU A 8 -14.75 -50.21 10.28
CA LEU A 8 -14.26 -49.09 9.47
C LEU A 8 -12.94 -48.52 10.02
N ASP A 9 -12.83 -48.40 11.34
CA ASP A 9 -11.60 -47.97 12.00
C ASP A 9 -10.44 -48.95 11.73
N SER A 10 -10.72 -50.26 11.72
CA SER A 10 -9.70 -51.27 11.35
C SER A 10 -9.23 -51.17 9.90
N LEU A 11 -10.06 -50.59 9.02
CA LEU A 11 -9.73 -50.27 7.63
C LEU A 11 -9.16 -48.86 7.47
N ASN A 12 -8.97 -48.13 8.59
CA ASN A 12 -8.52 -46.74 8.63
C ASN A 12 -9.42 -45.81 7.80
N LEU A 13 -10.71 -46.11 7.76
CA LEU A 13 -11.74 -45.34 7.07
C LEU A 13 -12.51 -44.49 8.07
N ASN A 14 -12.56 -43.19 7.83
CA ASN A 14 -13.39 -42.27 8.60
C ASN A 14 -14.48 -41.66 7.69
N PRO A 15 -15.70 -42.23 7.69
CA PRO A 15 -16.82 -41.74 6.90
C PRO A 15 -17.18 -40.28 7.18
N LYS A 16 -17.11 -39.85 8.44
CA LYS A 16 -17.44 -38.46 8.83
C LYS A 16 -16.44 -37.48 8.24
N LEU A 17 -15.15 -37.82 8.28
CA LEU A 17 -14.11 -37.00 7.67
C LEU A 17 -14.35 -36.84 6.17
N PHE A 18 -14.61 -37.95 5.47
CA PHE A 18 -14.91 -37.92 4.03
C PHE A 18 -16.14 -37.08 3.70
N ILE A 19 -17.24 -37.28 4.44
CA ILE A 19 -18.49 -36.54 4.22
C ILE A 19 -18.26 -35.04 4.44
N ASN A 20 -17.60 -34.66 5.53
CA ASN A 20 -17.29 -33.25 5.81
C ASN A 20 -16.43 -32.61 4.71
N GLU A 21 -15.44 -33.33 4.20
CA GLU A 21 -14.60 -32.84 3.09
C GLU A 21 -15.44 -32.55 1.84
N VAL A 22 -16.37 -33.45 1.49
CA VAL A 22 -17.28 -33.26 0.36
C VAL A 22 -18.20 -32.06 0.58
N LEU A 23 -18.76 -31.92 1.78
CA LEU A 23 -19.62 -30.78 2.14
C LEU A 23 -18.86 -29.46 2.00
N ASN A 24 -17.67 -29.37 2.58
CA ASN A 24 -16.81 -28.18 2.50
C ASN A 24 -16.45 -27.86 1.03
N THR A 25 -16.07 -28.87 0.25
CA THR A 25 -15.75 -28.70 -1.17
C THR A 25 -16.93 -28.12 -1.95
N VAL A 26 -18.14 -28.59 -1.66
CA VAL A 26 -19.35 -28.09 -2.31
C VAL A 26 -19.61 -26.63 -1.93
N ASP A 27 -19.42 -26.27 -0.66
CA ASP A 27 -19.56 -24.88 -0.20
C ASP A 27 -18.53 -23.96 -0.88
N ASP A 28 -17.26 -24.37 -0.95
CA ASP A 28 -16.19 -23.62 -1.63
C ASP A 28 -16.53 -23.37 -3.11
N VAL A 29 -16.99 -24.40 -3.82
CA VAL A 29 -17.38 -24.30 -5.24
C VAL A 29 -18.56 -23.33 -5.43
N VAL A 30 -19.54 -23.36 -4.53
CA VAL A 30 -20.70 -22.46 -4.59
C VAL A 30 -20.25 -21.02 -4.36
N ASP A 31 -19.41 -20.78 -3.35
CA ASP A 31 -18.91 -19.45 -3.04
C ASP A 31 -18.07 -18.87 -4.18
N ASP A 32 -17.15 -19.66 -4.72
CA ASP A 32 -16.31 -19.28 -5.86
C ASP A 32 -17.16 -18.99 -7.11
N ALA A 33 -18.16 -19.82 -7.40
CA ALA A 33 -19.05 -19.59 -8.53
C ALA A 33 -19.79 -18.25 -8.41
N PHE A 34 -20.32 -17.94 -7.23
CA PHE A 34 -21.01 -16.66 -7.01
C PHE A 34 -20.07 -15.45 -7.02
N ASN A 35 -18.84 -15.60 -6.51
CA ASN A 35 -17.82 -14.56 -6.62
C ASN A 35 -17.46 -14.30 -8.09
N PHE A 36 -17.30 -15.35 -8.89
CA PHE A 36 -17.10 -15.24 -10.33
C PHE A 36 -18.27 -14.52 -11.03
N TYR A 37 -19.52 -14.90 -10.74
CA TYR A 37 -20.70 -14.24 -11.32
C TYR A 37 -20.78 -12.76 -10.95
N TYR A 38 -20.44 -12.41 -9.70
CA TYR A 38 -20.39 -11.01 -9.28
C TYR A 38 -19.37 -10.22 -10.10
N GLN A 39 -18.15 -10.73 -10.25
CA GLN A 39 -17.09 -10.07 -11.03
C GLN A 39 -17.50 -9.91 -12.50
N GLU A 40 -17.99 -10.97 -13.12
CA GLU A 40 -18.41 -10.99 -14.53
C GLU A 40 -19.60 -10.05 -14.79
N ALA A 41 -20.59 -10.05 -13.90
CA ALA A 41 -21.74 -9.16 -14.00
C ALA A 41 -21.33 -7.70 -13.80
N SER A 42 -20.46 -7.42 -12.83
CA SER A 42 -19.98 -6.04 -12.59
C SER A 42 -19.19 -5.51 -13.79
N ALA A 43 -18.36 -6.35 -14.41
CA ALA A 43 -17.61 -5.99 -15.61
C ALA A 43 -18.54 -5.69 -16.80
N LYS A 44 -19.53 -6.54 -17.07
CA LYS A 44 -20.47 -6.37 -18.19
C LYS A 44 -21.41 -5.18 -18.00
N LEU A 45 -21.88 -4.96 -16.78
CA LEU A 45 -22.83 -3.90 -16.45
C LEU A 45 -22.14 -2.55 -16.15
N LYS A 46 -20.80 -2.52 -16.10
CA LYS A 46 -19.99 -1.34 -15.76
C LYS A 46 -20.45 -0.68 -14.45
N THR A 47 -20.79 -1.48 -13.45
CA THR A 47 -21.38 -1.00 -12.18
C THR A 47 -20.35 -0.49 -11.18
N ASN A 48 -19.06 -0.48 -11.53
CA ASN A 48 -17.99 -0.08 -10.62
C ASN A 48 -18.24 1.32 -10.03
N GLY A 49 -18.43 1.40 -8.72
CA GLY A 49 -18.55 2.65 -7.95
C GLY A 49 -19.92 3.35 -7.98
N THR A 50 -20.99 2.72 -8.46
CA THR A 50 -22.35 3.30 -8.46
C THR A 50 -23.33 2.53 -7.57
N GLU A 51 -24.46 3.14 -7.20
CA GLU A 51 -25.57 2.53 -6.45
C GLU A 51 -26.04 1.17 -7.05
N LYS A 52 -25.86 1.01 -8.36
CA LYS A 52 -26.12 -0.23 -9.11
C LYS A 52 -25.24 -1.42 -8.70
N SER A 53 -24.04 -1.22 -8.14
CA SER A 53 -23.23 -2.33 -7.63
C SER A 53 -23.81 -2.92 -6.36
N GLN A 54 -24.40 -2.08 -5.50
CA GLN A 54 -25.06 -2.54 -4.27
C GLN A 54 -26.31 -3.34 -4.59
N ASP A 55 -27.12 -2.90 -5.55
CA ASP A 55 -28.30 -3.62 -5.99
C ASP A 55 -27.95 -4.95 -6.67
N LEU A 56 -26.87 -4.97 -7.47
CA LEU A 56 -26.32 -6.20 -8.04
C LEU A 56 -25.88 -7.19 -6.95
N ASN A 57 -25.13 -6.71 -5.95
CA ASN A 57 -24.69 -7.55 -4.84
C ASN A 57 -25.87 -8.13 -4.06
N LYS A 58 -26.86 -7.29 -3.71
CA LYS A 58 -28.10 -7.74 -3.04
C LYS A 58 -28.84 -8.79 -3.84
N GLY A 59 -28.96 -8.61 -5.17
CA GLY A 59 -29.64 -9.58 -6.03
C GLY A 59 -28.92 -10.93 -6.10
N ILE A 60 -27.58 -10.89 -6.16
CA ILE A 60 -26.73 -12.08 -6.11
C ILE A 60 -26.85 -12.77 -4.76
N ASP A 61 -26.80 -12.03 -3.65
CA ASP A 61 -26.93 -12.58 -2.30
C ASP A 61 -28.28 -13.26 -2.07
N ILE A 62 -29.39 -12.67 -2.56
CA ILE A 62 -30.71 -13.31 -2.49
C ILE A 62 -30.71 -14.64 -3.25
N THR A 63 -30.06 -14.69 -4.41
CA THR A 63 -29.97 -15.91 -5.22
C THR A 63 -29.08 -16.96 -4.55
N ARG A 64 -27.91 -16.55 -4.05
CA ARG A 64 -26.99 -17.39 -3.26
C ARG A 64 -27.72 -18.03 -2.08
N ASN A 65 -28.38 -17.24 -1.25
CA ASN A 65 -29.11 -17.71 -0.07
C ASN A 65 -30.21 -18.73 -0.43
N ARG A 66 -30.91 -18.54 -1.56
CA ARG A 66 -31.92 -19.50 -2.03
C ARG A 66 -31.30 -20.82 -2.46
N ILE A 67 -30.21 -20.77 -3.23
CA ILE A 67 -29.51 -21.99 -3.68
C ILE A 67 -28.93 -22.72 -2.48
N GLN A 68 -28.24 -22.00 -1.59
CA GLN A 68 -27.62 -22.56 -0.39
C GLN A 68 -28.65 -23.24 0.51
N SER A 69 -29.79 -22.61 0.77
CA SER A 69 -30.86 -23.23 1.57
C SER A 69 -31.41 -24.54 0.96
N VAL A 70 -31.48 -24.64 -0.37
CA VAL A 70 -31.89 -25.89 -1.04
C VAL A 70 -30.78 -26.93 -0.96
N LEU A 71 -29.54 -26.50 -1.14
CA LEU A 71 -28.36 -27.35 -1.14
C LEU A 71 -28.12 -27.97 0.24
N GLU A 72 -28.14 -27.17 1.31
CA GLU A 72 -28.04 -27.60 2.70
C GLU A 72 -29.04 -28.72 3.02
N LYS A 73 -30.31 -28.56 2.61
CA LYS A 73 -31.35 -29.57 2.84
C LYS A 73 -31.05 -30.87 2.11
N ARG A 74 -30.59 -30.79 0.86
CA ARG A 74 -30.26 -31.97 0.05
C ARG A 74 -29.02 -32.67 0.58
N LEU A 75 -27.99 -31.90 0.94
CA LEU A 75 -26.74 -32.41 1.50
C LEU A 75 -26.95 -33.05 2.87
N ALA A 76 -27.83 -32.50 3.71
CA ALA A 76 -28.18 -33.13 4.99
C ALA A 76 -28.89 -34.49 4.81
N ILE A 77 -29.72 -34.64 3.77
CA ILE A 77 -30.33 -35.93 3.43
C ILE A 77 -29.26 -36.89 2.88
N TRP A 78 -28.39 -36.39 2.01
CA TRP A 78 -27.29 -37.16 1.43
C TRP A 78 -26.31 -37.67 2.50
N GLU A 79 -25.90 -36.83 3.45
CA GLU A 79 -25.05 -37.20 4.58
C GLU A 79 -25.68 -38.35 5.38
N LYS A 80 -26.96 -38.20 5.75
CA LYS A 80 -27.69 -39.26 6.46
C LYS A 80 -27.72 -40.55 5.66
N TYR A 81 -28.01 -40.45 4.36
CA TYR A 81 -28.02 -41.62 3.47
C TYR A 81 -26.65 -42.30 3.42
N CYS A 82 -25.56 -41.54 3.28
CA CYS A 82 -24.21 -42.08 3.27
C CYS A 82 -23.87 -42.81 4.57
N LEU A 83 -24.17 -42.22 5.72
CA LEU A 83 -23.91 -42.84 7.02
C LEU A 83 -24.76 -44.11 7.25
N HIS A 84 -26.00 -44.12 6.78
CA HIS A 84 -26.91 -45.25 7.00
C HIS A 84 -26.79 -46.38 5.98
N HIS A 85 -26.28 -46.11 4.77
CA HIS A 85 -26.33 -47.09 3.67
C HIS A 85 -25.00 -47.28 2.94
N CYS A 86 -24.18 -46.23 2.78
CA CYS A 86 -22.91 -46.34 2.06
C CYS A 86 -21.80 -46.83 2.99
N PHE A 87 -21.78 -46.33 4.22
CA PHE A 87 -20.78 -46.66 5.24
C PHE A 87 -21.35 -47.56 6.35
N SER A 88 -22.50 -48.19 6.11
CA SER A 88 -23.06 -49.18 7.02
C SER A 88 -22.52 -50.57 6.69
N VAL A 89 -21.97 -51.26 7.69
CA VAL A 89 -21.57 -52.66 7.55
C VAL A 89 -22.82 -53.54 7.71
N PRO A 90 -23.11 -54.45 6.75
CA PRO A 90 -24.24 -55.37 6.84
C PRO A 90 -24.19 -56.25 8.10
N GLU A 91 -25.35 -56.54 8.65
CA GLU A 91 -25.47 -57.39 9.85
C GLU A 91 -24.91 -58.80 9.57
N GLY A 92 -24.01 -59.27 10.43
CA GLY A 92 -23.29 -60.53 10.26
C GLY A 92 -22.00 -60.44 9.43
N PHE A 93 -21.63 -59.26 8.91
CA PHE A 93 -20.31 -59.07 8.33
C PHE A 93 -19.28 -58.87 9.45
N SER A 94 -18.35 -59.80 9.53
CA SER A 94 -17.17 -59.69 10.38
C SER A 94 -15.95 -59.71 9.49
N ILE A 95 -15.04 -58.75 9.68
CA ILE A 95 -13.69 -58.88 9.12
C ILE A 95 -13.10 -60.19 9.67
N PRO A 96 -12.59 -61.09 8.82
CA PRO A 96 -11.89 -62.27 9.29
C PRO A 96 -10.84 -61.81 10.29
N LYS A 97 -11.02 -62.18 11.56
CA LYS A 97 -9.99 -61.92 12.57
C LYS A 97 -8.72 -62.51 11.98
N LYS A 98 -7.66 -61.70 11.97
CA LYS A 98 -6.31 -62.17 11.65
C LYS A 98 -5.88 -63.07 12.80
N ASP A 99 -6.56 -64.20 12.97
CA ASP A 99 -6.14 -65.27 13.83
C ASP A 99 -4.84 -65.75 13.20
N LYS A 100 -3.74 -65.44 13.88
CA LYS A 100 -2.41 -66.01 13.61
C LYS A 100 -2.38 -67.51 13.92
N SER A 101 -3.47 -68.22 13.67
CA SER A 101 -3.63 -69.66 13.90
C SER A 101 -4.73 -70.22 12.99
N SER A 102 -4.51 -70.13 11.68
CA SER A 102 -5.06 -71.10 10.74
C SER A 102 -3.89 -71.61 9.92
N VAL A 103 -3.47 -72.81 10.31
CA VAL A 103 -2.53 -73.70 9.61
C VAL A 103 -2.82 -73.64 8.11
N ASP A 104 -1.98 -72.89 7.38
CA ASP A 104 -1.73 -72.94 5.91
C ASP A 104 -1.00 -71.70 5.37
N LEU A 105 -0.65 -70.72 6.22
CA LEU A 105 0.35 -69.67 5.87
C LEU A 105 1.80 -70.15 6.04
N ASN A 106 2.09 -71.42 5.73
CA ASN A 106 3.45 -71.99 5.76
C ASN A 106 4.25 -71.72 4.48
N ILE A 107 3.97 -70.60 3.79
CA ILE A 107 4.78 -70.10 2.70
C ILE A 107 5.16 -68.66 3.04
N CYS A 108 6.44 -68.46 3.35
CA CYS A 108 7.12 -67.17 3.52
C CYS A 108 6.95 -66.42 4.86
N GLN A 109 7.16 -67.09 5.98
CA GLN A 109 7.47 -66.42 7.25
C GLN A 109 8.87 -65.77 7.28
N GLY A 110 9.69 -65.98 6.23
CA GLY A 110 10.95 -65.28 6.00
C GLY A 110 10.84 -63.90 5.31
N ALA A 111 9.63 -63.43 5.02
CA ALA A 111 9.38 -62.15 4.31
C ALA A 111 8.82 -61.03 5.21
N LEU A 112 8.81 -61.22 6.55
CA LEU A 112 8.22 -60.26 7.49
C LEU A 112 9.09 -59.02 7.78
N CYS A 113 10.35 -59.04 7.38
CA CYS A 113 11.20 -57.85 7.31
C CYS A 113 11.68 -57.76 5.87
N ASP A 114 10.98 -56.98 5.05
CA ASP A 114 11.49 -56.56 3.75
C ASP A 114 12.39 -55.33 4.00
N PRO A 115 13.73 -55.48 3.98
CA PRO A 115 14.63 -54.37 4.27
C PRO A 115 14.47 -53.21 3.29
N TYR A 116 13.92 -53.47 2.10
CA TYR A 116 13.61 -52.44 1.12
C TYR A 116 12.41 -51.57 1.53
N LEU A 117 11.34 -52.18 2.04
CA LEU A 117 10.20 -51.44 2.57
C LEU A 117 10.58 -50.64 3.82
N ASP A 118 11.39 -51.21 4.71
CA ASP A 118 11.90 -50.51 5.89
C ASP A 118 12.79 -49.32 5.50
N ALA A 119 13.71 -49.50 4.55
CA ALA A 119 14.53 -48.41 4.03
C ALA A 119 13.70 -47.30 3.36
N LYS A 120 12.62 -47.67 2.64
CA LYS A 120 11.69 -46.71 2.04
C LYS A 120 10.89 -45.96 3.10
N LEU A 121 10.44 -46.63 4.16
CA LEU A 121 9.75 -46.02 5.28
C LEU A 121 10.67 -45.02 6.01
N ASP A 122 11.92 -45.39 6.25
CA ASP A 122 12.91 -44.50 6.87
C ASP A 122 13.26 -43.31 5.97
N SER A 123 13.32 -43.53 4.65
CA SER A 123 13.46 -42.45 3.66
C SER A 123 12.29 -41.47 3.74
N LEU A 124 11.05 -41.96 3.81
CA LEU A 124 9.86 -41.13 3.93
C LEU A 124 9.82 -40.37 5.27
N ARG A 125 10.18 -41.01 6.38
CA ARG A 125 10.28 -40.36 7.70
C ARG A 125 11.31 -39.24 7.70
N LYS A 126 12.49 -39.47 7.11
CA LYS A 126 13.51 -38.43 6.96
C LYS A 126 13.00 -37.27 6.10
N ARG A 127 12.27 -37.56 5.02
CA ARG A 127 11.68 -36.52 4.17
C ARG A 127 10.58 -35.74 4.89
N LEU A 128 9.76 -36.42 5.70
CA LEU A 128 8.73 -35.77 6.52
C LEU A 128 9.36 -34.79 7.52
N LEU A 129 10.40 -35.21 8.25
CA LEU A 129 11.13 -34.32 9.18
C LEU A 129 11.77 -33.13 8.46
N ALA A 130 12.28 -33.33 7.24
CA ALA A 130 12.83 -32.24 6.43
C ALA A 130 11.74 -31.23 6.03
N VAL A 131 10.58 -31.71 5.57
CA VAL A 131 9.43 -30.87 5.20
C VAL A 131 8.85 -30.15 6.43
N GLU A 132 8.81 -30.80 7.60
CA GLU A 132 8.37 -30.18 8.85
C GLU A 132 9.28 -29.00 9.22
N LYS A 133 10.61 -29.21 9.19
CA LYS A 133 11.59 -28.14 9.44
C LYS A 133 11.48 -26.99 8.42
N GLU A 134 11.25 -27.31 7.15
CA GLU A 134 11.04 -26.33 6.09
C GLU A 134 9.74 -25.54 6.31
N SER A 135 8.65 -26.22 6.67
CA SER A 135 7.36 -25.61 7.01
C SER A 135 7.47 -24.67 8.22
N GLU A 136 8.21 -25.06 9.26
CA GLU A 136 8.48 -24.20 10.40
C GLU A 136 9.30 -22.96 10.02
N MET A 137 10.26 -23.11 9.11
CA MET A 137 11.05 -21.99 8.59
C MET A 137 10.17 -21.03 7.78
N LEU A 138 9.40 -21.57 6.84
CA LEU A 138 8.48 -20.78 6.02
C LEU A 138 7.45 -20.04 6.88
N ASN A 139 6.94 -20.67 7.94
CA ASN A 139 6.01 -20.02 8.87
C ASN A 139 6.67 -18.87 9.65
N ARG A 140 7.95 -19.00 10.04
CA ARG A 140 8.70 -17.90 10.66
C ARG A 140 8.88 -16.74 9.68
N ASP A 141 9.24 -17.03 8.44
CA ASP A 141 9.43 -16.01 7.40
C ASP A 141 8.11 -15.29 7.09
N LEU A 142 6.99 -16.01 7.07
CA LEU A 142 5.65 -15.44 6.87
C LEU A 142 5.29 -14.47 8.01
N GLN A 143 5.55 -14.85 9.27
CA GLN A 143 5.35 -13.95 10.41
C GLN A 143 6.25 -12.72 10.37
N GLU A 144 7.50 -12.85 9.92
CA GLU A 144 8.39 -11.70 9.75
C GLU A 144 7.89 -10.76 8.65
N LEU A 145 7.45 -11.32 7.52
CA LEU A 145 6.89 -10.56 6.42
C LEU A 145 5.59 -9.84 6.82
N GLU A 146 4.74 -10.46 7.62
CA GLU A 146 3.52 -9.83 8.16
C GLU A 146 3.86 -8.64 9.07
N ARG A 147 4.85 -8.79 9.96
CA ARG A 147 5.36 -7.69 10.80
C ARG A 147 5.95 -6.56 9.96
N HIS A 148 6.69 -6.91 8.89
CA HIS A 148 7.24 -5.93 7.96
C HIS A 148 6.12 -5.20 7.19
N SER A 149 5.11 -5.92 6.71
CA SER A 149 3.98 -5.33 5.98
C SER A 149 3.16 -4.39 6.86
N THR A 150 2.83 -4.79 8.09
CA THR A 150 2.07 -3.97 9.04
C THR A 150 2.83 -2.69 9.43
N SER A 151 4.14 -2.78 9.69
CA SER A 151 4.98 -1.62 9.96
C SER A 151 5.13 -0.71 8.73
N SER A 152 5.33 -1.28 7.54
CA SER A 152 5.40 -0.53 6.28
C SER A 152 4.11 0.22 6.00
N ASN A 153 2.95 -0.44 6.18
CA ASN A 153 1.64 0.20 6.02
C ASN A 153 1.46 1.34 7.03
N ARG A 154 1.87 1.15 8.30
CA ARG A 154 1.86 2.23 9.29
C ARG A 154 2.76 3.40 8.89
N CYS A 155 3.95 3.15 8.35
CA CYS A 155 4.82 4.20 7.81
C CYS A 155 4.16 4.94 6.64
N ALA A 156 3.51 4.21 5.72
CA ALA A 156 2.80 4.81 4.59
C ALA A 156 1.66 5.73 5.06
N VAL A 157 0.93 5.34 6.11
CA VAL A 157 -0.09 6.19 6.74
C VAL A 157 0.52 7.47 7.31
N VAL A 158 1.60 7.35 8.08
CA VAL A 158 2.30 8.52 8.68
C VAL A 158 2.87 9.45 7.61
N ILE A 159 3.45 8.90 6.54
CA ILE A 159 3.96 9.70 5.41
C ILE A 159 2.82 10.43 4.71
N ASN A 160 1.70 9.75 4.43
CA ASN A 160 0.53 10.38 3.82
C ASN A 160 -0.07 11.47 4.72
N GLU A 161 -0.09 11.28 6.03
CA GLU A 161 -0.53 12.30 6.99
C GLU A 161 0.40 13.52 6.99
N ALA A 162 1.71 13.31 7.01
CA ALA A 162 2.70 14.39 6.92
C ALA A 162 2.61 15.15 5.58
N LEU A 163 2.35 14.44 4.47
CA LEU A 163 2.13 15.06 3.16
C LEU A 163 0.87 15.92 3.15
N LYS A 164 -0.25 15.44 3.71
CA LYS A 164 -1.46 16.25 3.84
C LYS A 164 -1.22 17.50 4.68
N LEU A 165 -0.52 17.37 5.81
CA LEU A 165 -0.16 18.53 6.63
C LEU A 165 0.72 19.53 5.89
N TYR A 166 1.57 19.08 4.97
CA TYR A 166 2.38 19.97 4.13
C TYR A 166 1.55 20.65 3.04
N GLU A 167 0.65 19.92 2.37
CA GLU A 167 -0.26 20.46 1.35
C GLU A 167 -1.27 21.46 1.93
N GLU A 168 -1.80 21.19 3.11
CA GLU A 168 -2.73 22.08 3.81
C GLU A 168 -2.04 23.26 4.52
N ASN A 169 -0.70 23.31 4.51
CA ASN A 169 0.05 24.36 5.19
C ASN A 169 0.05 25.66 4.37
N PRO A 170 -0.64 26.73 4.84
CA PRO A 170 -0.66 28.01 4.15
C PRO A 170 0.73 28.67 4.05
N LEU A 171 1.70 28.20 4.84
CA LEU A 171 3.08 28.68 4.75
C LEU A 171 3.68 28.42 3.37
N ASN A 172 3.32 27.34 2.68
CA ASN A 172 3.91 27.05 1.35
C ASN A 172 3.48 28.10 0.31
N GLU A 173 2.20 28.47 0.28
CA GLU A 173 1.69 29.55 -0.57
C GLU A 173 2.32 30.90 -0.20
N MET A 174 2.42 31.21 1.10
CA MET A 174 3.08 32.42 1.58
C MET A 174 4.57 32.46 1.19
N PHE A 175 5.29 31.34 1.27
CA PHE A 175 6.69 31.28 0.86
C PHE A 175 6.84 31.51 -0.65
N GLN A 176 5.96 30.94 -1.47
CA GLN A 176 5.94 31.20 -2.91
C GLN A 176 5.66 32.67 -3.22
N GLU A 177 4.67 33.27 -2.54
CA GLU A 177 4.34 34.69 -2.71
C GLU A 177 5.48 35.63 -2.28
N VAL A 178 6.20 35.30 -1.21
CA VAL A 178 7.39 36.05 -0.79
C VAL A 178 8.49 35.96 -1.84
N VAL A 179 8.72 34.77 -2.40
CA VAL A 179 9.73 34.55 -3.45
C VAL A 179 9.38 35.32 -4.73
N THR A 180 8.12 35.34 -5.15
CA THR A 180 7.68 36.11 -6.32
C THR A 180 7.80 37.60 -6.07
N THR A 181 7.36 38.08 -4.91
CA THR A 181 7.40 39.50 -4.56
C THR A 181 8.84 40.02 -4.44
N ALA A 182 9.74 39.24 -3.85
CA ALA A 182 11.16 39.58 -3.77
C ALA A 182 11.81 39.62 -5.16
N SER A 183 11.45 38.69 -6.05
CA SER A 183 11.93 38.67 -7.44
C SER A 183 11.45 39.90 -8.22
N GLU A 184 10.17 40.27 -8.09
CA GLU A 184 9.63 41.49 -8.70
C GLU A 184 10.29 42.76 -8.19
N LEU A 185 10.52 42.84 -6.88
CA LEU A 185 11.23 43.96 -6.27
C LEU A 185 12.65 44.07 -6.83
N GLY A 186 13.37 42.96 -6.96
CA GLY A 186 14.70 42.92 -7.58
C GLY A 186 14.69 43.45 -9.01
N ILE A 187 13.71 43.04 -9.83
CA ILE A 187 13.54 43.54 -11.20
C ILE A 187 13.24 45.03 -11.22
N LYS A 188 12.32 45.51 -10.37
CA LYS A 188 11.95 46.94 -10.29
C LYS A 188 13.13 47.80 -9.82
N MET A 189 13.88 47.34 -8.82
CA MET A 189 15.08 48.02 -8.33
C MET A 189 16.18 48.07 -9.40
N GLY A 190 16.35 46.99 -10.16
CA GLY A 190 17.25 46.95 -11.32
C GLY A 190 16.87 47.98 -12.39
N LYS A 191 15.58 48.03 -12.77
CA LYS A 191 15.05 49.02 -13.72
C LYS A 191 15.17 50.47 -13.22
N LEU A 192 14.92 50.70 -11.92
CA LEU A 192 15.07 52.02 -11.32
C LEU A 192 16.55 52.47 -11.36
N LYS A 193 17.47 51.55 -11.06
CA LYS A 193 18.91 51.83 -11.10
C LYS A 193 19.40 52.16 -12.52
N THR A 194 18.93 51.44 -13.54
CA THR A 194 19.27 51.77 -14.94
C THR A 194 18.65 53.11 -15.36
N SER A 195 17.37 53.35 -15.05
CA SER A 195 16.68 54.61 -15.35
C SER A 195 17.37 55.80 -14.69
N MET A 196 17.77 55.68 -13.42
CA MET A 196 18.48 56.74 -12.70
C MET A 196 19.86 57.01 -13.28
N ASN A 197 20.59 55.96 -13.68
CA ASN A 197 21.88 56.13 -14.37
C ASN A 197 21.73 56.80 -15.74
N GLU A 198 20.69 56.46 -16.50
CA GLU A 198 20.36 57.11 -17.78
C GLU A 198 19.94 58.58 -17.59
N GLU A 199 19.20 58.90 -16.54
CA GLU A 199 18.81 60.26 -16.16
C GLU A 199 20.03 61.11 -15.76
N ILE A 200 20.94 60.54 -14.96
CA ILE A 200 22.22 61.16 -14.59
C ILE A 200 23.11 61.35 -15.84
N GLY A 201 23.09 60.40 -16.76
CA GLY A 201 23.74 60.53 -18.07
C GLY A 201 23.17 61.69 -18.88
N ARG A 202 21.83 61.73 -19.04
CA ARG A 202 21.12 62.79 -19.77
C ARG A 202 21.33 64.18 -19.19
N THR A 203 21.31 64.32 -17.86
CA THR A 203 21.56 65.59 -17.18
C THR A 203 23.01 66.05 -17.33
N LYS A 204 23.99 65.13 -17.28
CA LYS A 204 25.40 65.44 -17.60
C LYS A 204 25.58 65.88 -19.05
N THR A 205 25.01 65.17 -20.03
CA THR A 205 25.07 65.56 -21.45
C THR A 205 24.38 66.90 -21.70
N ARG A 206 23.25 67.18 -21.04
CA ARG A 206 22.54 68.46 -21.11
C ARG A 206 23.34 69.61 -20.50
N SER A 207 24.04 69.36 -19.39
CA SER A 207 24.97 70.32 -18.78
C SER A 207 26.14 70.63 -19.71
N ILE A 208 26.71 69.63 -20.37
CA ILE A 208 27.79 69.81 -21.36
C ILE A 208 27.28 70.65 -22.56
N TYR A 209 26.11 70.33 -23.11
CA TYR A 209 25.52 71.12 -24.20
C TYR A 209 25.17 72.57 -23.80
N LEU A 210 24.73 72.80 -22.56
CA LEU A 210 24.53 74.16 -22.02
C LEU A 210 25.84 74.90 -21.74
N THR A 211 26.92 74.16 -21.47
CA THR A 211 28.27 74.74 -21.29
C THR A 211 28.86 75.11 -22.65
N ASP A 212 28.62 74.31 -23.71
CA ASP A 212 29.06 74.60 -25.08
C ASP A 212 28.31 75.79 -25.71
N ILE A 213 27.03 76.01 -25.37
CA ILE A 213 26.27 77.19 -25.82
C ILE A 213 26.73 78.48 -25.09
N ASN A 214 27.31 78.38 -23.89
CA ASN A 214 27.73 79.54 -23.10
C ASN A 214 29.18 80.01 -23.39
N PHE A 215 29.87 79.47 -24.39
CA PHE A 215 31.18 79.96 -24.82
C PHE A 215 31.14 81.11 -25.86
N CYS A 216 29.96 81.60 -26.23
CA CYS A 216 29.82 82.77 -27.08
C CYS A 216 28.67 83.66 -26.64
N THR A 217 28.88 84.44 -25.56
CA THR A 217 28.55 85.89 -25.47
C THR A 217 28.81 86.43 -24.05
N THR A 218 29.87 87.23 -23.95
CA THR A 218 30.03 88.49 -23.17
C THR A 218 29.54 88.63 -21.71
N ASP A 219 30.54 88.88 -20.86
CA ASP A 219 30.69 89.92 -19.81
C ASP A 219 30.72 89.45 -18.33
N PRO A 220 31.78 89.78 -17.55
CA PRO A 220 31.94 89.31 -16.17
C PRO A 220 31.27 90.27 -15.19
N CYS A 221 30.13 89.85 -14.62
CA CYS A 221 29.57 90.52 -13.45
C CYS A 221 30.45 90.27 -12.21
N LYS A 222 31.04 91.36 -11.73
CA LYS A 222 31.74 91.53 -10.45
C LYS A 222 30.99 90.85 -9.29
N GLY A 223 31.65 89.88 -8.66
CA GLY A 223 31.27 89.32 -7.37
C GLY A 223 32.51 89.01 -6.54
N LEU A 224 32.63 89.66 -5.38
CA LEU A 224 33.57 89.36 -4.27
C LEU A 224 35.08 89.46 -4.56
N SER A 225 35.53 90.23 -5.55
CA SER A 225 36.97 90.37 -5.85
C SER A 225 37.68 91.53 -5.11
N ASN A 226 36.98 92.29 -4.26
CA ASN A 226 37.50 93.51 -3.61
C ASN A 226 37.40 93.51 -2.06
N ALA A 227 37.18 92.37 -1.41
CA ALA A 227 37.16 92.31 0.06
C ALA A 227 38.60 92.31 0.60
N GLU A 228 38.94 93.26 1.48
CA GLU A 228 40.26 93.28 2.13
C GLU A 228 40.28 92.31 3.32
N LEU A 229 41.46 91.79 3.67
CA LEU A 229 41.62 90.78 4.73
C LEU A 229 41.04 91.20 6.10
N LYS A 230 40.92 92.51 6.35
CA LYS A 230 40.28 93.08 7.54
C LYS A 230 38.79 92.77 7.61
N ASP A 231 38.08 92.80 6.49
CA ASP A 231 36.64 92.57 6.42
C ASP A 231 36.29 91.11 6.75
N LEU A 232 37.17 90.18 6.37
CA LEU A 232 37.06 88.76 6.71
C LEU A 232 37.42 88.47 8.18
N GLN A 233 38.35 89.22 8.77
CA GLN A 233 38.68 89.10 10.19
C GLN A 233 37.58 89.65 11.09
N GLU A 234 36.92 90.74 10.70
CA GLU A 234 35.78 91.30 11.44
C GLU A 234 34.57 90.35 11.41
N PHE A 235 34.29 89.74 10.26
CA PHE A 235 33.25 88.71 10.15
C PHE A 235 33.55 87.49 11.03
N LEU A 236 34.80 87.03 11.07
CA LEU A 236 35.20 85.88 11.88
C LEU A 236 35.15 86.18 13.39
N ALA A 237 35.40 87.43 13.80
CA ALA A 237 35.23 87.87 15.20
C ALA A 237 33.76 87.91 15.63
N ILE A 238 32.84 88.30 14.72
CA ILE A 238 31.40 88.29 14.96
C ILE A 238 30.88 86.86 15.12
N VAL A 239 31.33 85.92 14.27
CA VAL A 239 30.91 84.50 14.32
C VAL A 239 31.46 83.77 15.54
N LYS A 240 32.62 84.16 16.07
CA LYS A 240 33.20 83.56 17.29
C LYS A 240 32.59 84.05 18.61
N ASN A 241 31.87 85.17 18.58
CA ASN A 241 31.16 85.73 19.75
C ASN A 241 29.65 85.43 19.72
N MET A 242 29.20 84.54 18.82
CA MET A 242 27.89 83.90 18.84
C MET A 242 27.96 82.53 19.54
#